data_AF-A0A4D4KLU7-F1
#
_entry.id   AF-A0A4D4KLU7-F1
#
_cell.length_a   1.000
_cell.length_b   1.000
_cell.length_c   1.000
_cell.angle_alpha   90.00
_cell.angle_beta   90.00
_cell.angle_gamma   90.00
#
_symmetry.space_group_name_H-M   'P 1'
#
loop_
_entity.id
_entity.type
_entity.pdbx_description
1 polymer ?
#
loop_
_entity_poly.entity_id
_entity_poly.type
_entity_poly.pdbx_seq_one_letter_code
_entity_poly.pdbx_strand_id
1 'polypeptide(L)'
;MLTSRWRGAVIAAVAISTALAALPAGPASARPSAQPVAPPGAQVVDGRTQPVFSYQDAVREHLMVQTPVDSDGDGHKDRVAVDIIRPKETQQGLKVPVIMSASPYNDTVGRRFESERKSYDAQGAPAKFPLFYDNYFVPRGYAVVDVDVTGTGRSDGCLTIGGASDVAAAKATIDWLGGRATAYAADGSEVKASWSTGKVGMIGHSYEGMLANAVAGTGVEGWRPSSRSPG
;
A
#
# COMPACT_ATOMS: atom_id res chain seq x y z
N MET A 1 34.74 19.06 66.48
CA MET A 1 34.45 19.20 67.93
C MET A 1 32.99 19.66 68.03
N LEU A 2 32.09 18.73 68.34
CA LEU A 2 31.50 18.54 69.68
C LEU A 2 30.34 19.54 69.94
N THR A 3 29.10 19.06 69.88
CA THR A 3 28.07 19.12 70.96
C THR A 3 26.90 20.02 70.54
N SER A 4 25.65 19.91 70.98
CA SER A 4 24.92 18.95 71.82
C SER A 4 23.42 19.29 71.74
N ARG A 5 22.59 18.26 71.56
CA ARG A 5 21.33 17.90 72.25
C ARG A 5 20.41 18.99 72.87
N TRP A 6 19.16 18.97 72.39
CA TRP A 6 17.85 18.83 73.09
C TRP A 6 17.46 19.72 74.30
N ARG A 7 16.27 20.35 74.16
CA ARG A 7 15.09 20.47 75.07
C ARG A 7 14.17 21.53 74.44
N GLY A 8 12.83 21.53 74.39
CA GLY A 8 11.73 20.69 74.85
C GLY A 8 10.44 21.50 74.59
N ALA A 9 9.43 20.83 74.00
CA ALA A 9 7.98 21.10 73.85
C ALA A 9 7.37 22.51 74.02
N VAL A 10 6.43 22.88 73.10
CA VAL A 10 5.00 23.12 73.41
C VAL A 10 4.15 22.76 72.17
N ILE A 11 3.10 21.96 72.40
CA ILE A 11 2.08 21.53 71.43
C ILE A 11 0.99 22.62 71.34
N ALA A 12 0.62 23.02 70.12
CA ALA A 12 -0.67 23.65 69.85
C ALA A 12 -1.27 23.03 68.58
N ALA A 13 -2.24 22.14 68.76
CA ALA A 13 -2.99 21.53 67.67
C ALA A 13 -4.00 22.55 67.13
N VAL A 14 -3.89 22.90 65.84
CA VAL A 14 -4.91 23.66 65.12
C VAL A 14 -5.74 22.64 64.33
N ALA A 15 -7.00 22.48 64.71
CA ALA A 15 -7.96 21.68 63.96
C ALA A 15 -8.36 22.43 62.69
N ILE A 16 -8.05 21.84 61.53
CA ILE A 16 -8.48 22.32 60.21
C ILE A 16 -9.83 21.68 59.92
N SER A 17 -10.90 22.46 59.88
CA SER A 17 -12.21 22.02 59.40
C SER A 17 -12.34 22.35 57.91
N THR A 18 -12.15 21.36 57.05
CA THR A 18 -12.48 21.42 55.62
C THR A 18 -13.97 21.12 55.42
N ALA A 19 -14.75 22.15 55.06
CA ALA A 19 -16.11 21.96 54.56
C ALA A 19 -16.05 21.51 53.09
N LEU A 20 -16.27 20.22 52.83
CA LEU A 20 -16.36 19.67 51.48
C LEU A 20 -17.80 19.85 50.98
N ALA A 21 -18.04 20.82 50.11
CA ALA A 21 -19.31 20.97 49.41
C ALA A 21 -19.43 19.88 48.34
N ALA A 22 -20.30 18.89 48.56
CA ALA A 22 -20.64 17.87 47.58
C ALA A 22 -21.58 18.48 46.51
N LEU A 23 -21.07 18.63 45.28
CA LEU A 23 -21.88 18.93 44.10
C LEU A 23 -22.58 17.64 43.63
N PRO A 24 -23.86 17.67 43.25
CA PRO A 24 -24.54 16.51 42.68
C PRO A 24 -24.00 16.24 41.26
N ALA A 25 -23.43 15.05 41.06
CA ALA A 25 -23.09 14.55 39.74
C ALA A 25 -24.39 14.27 38.96
N GLY A 26 -24.73 15.14 38.01
CA GLY A 26 -25.77 14.86 37.04
C GLY A 26 -25.38 13.68 36.13
N PRO A 27 -26.34 12.93 35.57
CA PRO A 27 -26.03 11.82 34.68
C PRO A 27 -25.25 12.34 33.47
N ALA A 28 -24.03 11.83 33.29
CA ALA A 28 -23.24 12.08 32.09
C ALA A 28 -23.98 11.44 30.90
N SER A 29 -24.65 12.24 30.08
CA SER A 29 -25.13 11.79 28.78
C SER A 29 -23.92 11.40 27.94
N ALA A 30 -23.74 10.09 27.74
CA ALA A 30 -22.79 9.59 26.76
C ALA A 30 -23.18 10.17 25.39
N ARG A 31 -22.34 11.02 24.82
CA ARG A 31 -22.47 11.40 23.41
C ARG A 31 -22.39 10.11 22.58
N PRO A 32 -23.30 9.87 21.63
CA PRO A 32 -23.11 8.78 20.69
C PRO A 32 -21.75 8.96 20.03
N SER A 33 -20.84 8.01 20.24
CA SER A 33 -19.63 7.92 19.44
C SER A 33 -20.08 7.74 18.00
N ALA A 34 -19.89 8.77 17.17
CA ALA A 34 -20.11 8.65 15.74
C ALA A 34 -19.22 7.49 15.25
N GLN A 35 -19.84 6.36 14.91
CA GLN A 35 -19.11 5.29 14.26
C GLN A 35 -18.56 5.85 12.95
N PRO A 36 -17.28 5.59 12.61
CA PRO A 36 -16.75 5.98 11.31
C PRO A 36 -17.69 5.44 10.24
N VAL A 37 -18.34 6.34 9.49
CA VAL A 37 -19.13 5.94 8.33
C VAL A 37 -18.14 5.30 7.37
N ALA A 38 -18.31 4.01 7.10
CA ALA A 38 -17.45 3.30 6.17
C ALA A 38 -17.44 4.05 4.82
N PRO A 39 -16.27 4.23 4.18
CA PRO A 39 -16.20 4.92 2.90
C PRO A 39 -17.14 4.25 1.90
N PRO A 40 -17.86 5.01 1.06
CA PRO A 40 -18.72 4.42 0.05
C PRO A 40 -17.91 3.48 -0.85
N GLY A 41 -18.39 2.24 -1.00
CA GLY A 41 -17.78 1.25 -1.87
C GLY A 41 -17.95 1.59 -3.35
N ALA A 42 -17.27 0.85 -4.23
CA ALA A 42 -17.41 1.03 -5.67
C ALA A 42 -18.88 0.84 -6.10
N GLN A 43 -19.39 1.75 -6.94
CA GLN A 43 -20.73 1.66 -7.50
C GLN A 43 -20.72 0.90 -8.82
N VAL A 44 -21.70 0.02 -9.04
CA VAL A 44 -21.83 -0.78 -10.26
C VAL A 44 -23.17 -0.48 -10.92
N VAL A 45 -23.12 -0.06 -12.19
CA VAL A 45 -24.29 0.18 -13.05
C VAL A 45 -24.06 -0.59 -14.36
N ASP A 46 -25.05 -1.37 -14.78
CA ASP A 46 -24.98 -2.22 -15.98
C ASP A 46 -23.72 -3.10 -16.05
N GLY A 47 -23.35 -3.68 -14.90
CA GLY A 47 -22.17 -4.54 -14.77
C GLY A 47 -20.82 -3.80 -14.86
N ARG A 48 -20.81 -2.47 -14.83
CA ARG A 48 -19.60 -1.64 -14.91
C ARG A 48 -19.42 -0.77 -13.69
N THR A 49 -18.19 -0.68 -13.20
CA THR A 49 -17.80 0.24 -12.12
C THR A 49 -17.85 1.69 -12.58
N GLN A 50 -18.40 2.55 -11.73
CA GLN A 50 -18.61 3.96 -12.01
C GLN A 50 -17.50 4.84 -11.43
N PRO A 51 -17.13 5.96 -12.08
CA PRO A 51 -16.04 6.82 -11.67
C PRO A 51 -16.47 7.75 -10.51
N VAL A 52 -16.58 7.19 -9.30
CA VAL A 52 -17.07 7.90 -8.10
C VAL A 52 -15.95 8.34 -7.16
N PHE A 53 -14.71 7.92 -7.39
CA PHE A 53 -13.53 8.30 -6.59
C PHE A 53 -12.72 9.41 -7.26
N SER A 54 -12.07 10.26 -6.46
CA SER A 54 -11.21 11.35 -6.95
C SER A 54 -9.87 10.81 -7.45
N TYR A 55 -9.54 11.05 -8.72
CA TYR A 55 -8.20 10.78 -9.25
C TYR A 55 -7.17 11.79 -8.74
N GLN A 56 -7.56 13.06 -8.61
CA GLN A 56 -6.67 14.13 -8.15
C GLN A 56 -6.14 13.89 -6.74
N ASP A 57 -7.00 13.37 -5.86
CA ASP A 57 -6.63 13.11 -4.46
C ASP A 57 -6.09 11.70 -4.24
N ALA A 58 -5.83 10.94 -5.32
CA ALA A 58 -5.38 9.57 -5.21
C ALA A 58 -4.04 9.47 -4.46
N VAL A 59 -3.90 8.42 -3.67
CA VAL A 59 -2.66 8.12 -2.96
C VAL A 59 -1.68 7.50 -3.94
N ARG A 60 -0.44 8.00 -3.96
CA ARG A 60 0.66 7.55 -4.82
C ARG A 60 1.84 7.12 -3.96
N GLU A 61 2.32 5.91 -4.16
CA GLU A 61 3.37 5.28 -3.34
C GLU A 61 4.35 4.53 -4.23
N HIS A 62 5.62 4.54 -3.84
CA HIS A 62 6.68 3.72 -4.42
C HIS A 62 7.23 2.80 -3.33
N LEU A 63 7.27 1.49 -3.61
CA LEU A 63 7.73 0.47 -2.67
C LEU A 63 8.67 -0.53 -3.36
N MET A 64 9.47 -1.22 -2.56
CA MET A 64 10.36 -2.29 -3.01
C MET A 64 9.84 -3.64 -2.49
N VAL A 65 9.31 -4.49 -3.37
CA VAL A 65 8.82 -5.83 -3.00
C VAL A 65 9.96 -6.84 -3.08
N GLN A 66 10.19 -7.60 -2.02
CA GLN A 66 11.24 -8.64 -2.01
C GLN A 66 10.80 -9.87 -2.79
N THR A 67 11.63 -10.31 -3.73
CA THR A 67 11.42 -11.53 -4.49
C THR A 67 12.05 -12.74 -3.78
N PRO A 68 11.77 -13.99 -4.21
CA PRO A 68 12.46 -15.16 -3.68
C PRO A 68 13.80 -15.45 -4.38
N VAL A 69 14.22 -14.63 -5.35
CA VAL A 69 15.39 -14.87 -6.20
C VAL A 69 16.52 -13.91 -5.89
N ASP A 70 17.74 -14.30 -6.25
CA ASP A 70 18.97 -13.52 -6.29
C ASP A 70 19.49 -13.71 -7.72
N SER A 71 19.18 -12.77 -8.61
CA SER A 71 19.40 -12.95 -10.05
C SER A 71 20.75 -12.42 -10.54
N ASP A 72 21.40 -11.55 -9.75
CA ASP A 72 22.74 -11.04 -10.04
C ASP A 72 23.84 -11.75 -9.22
N GLY A 73 23.46 -12.60 -8.27
CA GLY A 73 24.37 -13.45 -7.50
C GLY A 73 25.14 -12.69 -6.42
N ASP A 74 24.60 -11.58 -5.93
CA ASP A 74 25.25 -10.74 -4.92
C ASP A 74 25.10 -11.28 -3.48
N GLY A 75 24.31 -12.35 -3.30
CA GLY A 75 24.03 -12.98 -2.01
C GLY A 75 22.81 -12.40 -1.27
N HIS A 76 22.11 -11.45 -1.88
CA HIS A 76 20.89 -10.84 -1.38
C HIS A 76 19.71 -11.14 -2.32
N LYS A 77 18.50 -11.17 -1.77
CA LYS A 77 17.30 -11.35 -2.59
C LYS A 77 16.97 -10.06 -3.31
N ASP A 78 16.73 -10.14 -4.61
CA ASP A 78 16.34 -9.00 -5.43
C ASP A 78 15.06 -8.38 -4.88
N ARG A 79 15.01 -7.04 -4.86
CA ARG A 79 13.77 -6.29 -4.63
C ARG A 79 13.34 -5.60 -5.91
N VAL A 80 12.04 -5.66 -6.18
CA VAL A 80 11.45 -5.08 -7.38
C VAL A 80 10.65 -3.83 -7.05
N ALA A 81 10.83 -2.80 -7.86
CA ALA A 81 10.14 -1.54 -7.74
C ALA A 81 8.68 -1.67 -8.13
N VAL A 82 7.81 -1.22 -7.24
CA VAL A 82 6.36 -1.27 -7.37
C VAL A 82 5.79 0.12 -7.13
N ASP A 83 5.26 0.71 -8.19
CA ASP A 83 4.55 1.99 -8.15
C ASP A 83 3.05 1.77 -8.05
N ILE A 84 2.43 2.49 -7.13
CA ILE A 84 1.05 2.24 -6.72
C ILE A 84 0.29 3.55 -6.78
N ILE A 85 -0.90 3.50 -7.35
CA ILE A 85 -1.89 4.56 -7.24
C ILE A 85 -3.26 3.97 -6.87
N ARG A 86 -3.90 4.54 -5.85
CA ARG A 86 -5.15 4.01 -5.27
C ARG A 86 -6.08 5.11 -4.76
N PRO A 87 -7.41 4.86 -4.69
CA PRO A 87 -8.36 5.83 -4.12
C PRO A 87 -7.99 6.21 -2.68
N LYS A 88 -8.11 7.49 -2.30
CA LYS A 88 -7.77 7.97 -0.94
C LYS A 88 -8.53 7.27 0.17
N GLU A 89 -9.76 6.83 -0.12
CA GLU A 89 -10.66 6.12 0.79
C GLU A 89 -10.05 4.82 1.32
N THR A 90 -9.04 4.28 0.64
CA THR A 90 -8.27 3.14 1.12
C THR A 90 -7.48 3.44 2.41
N GLN A 91 -7.14 4.71 2.68
CA GLN A 91 -6.60 5.15 3.99
C GLN A 91 -7.66 5.13 5.11
N GLN A 92 -8.94 5.04 4.74
CA GLN A 92 -10.10 5.01 5.66
C GLN A 92 -10.73 3.62 5.74
N GLY A 93 -10.02 2.59 5.28
CA GLY A 93 -10.43 1.19 5.42
C GLY A 93 -11.07 0.57 4.18
N LEU A 94 -11.31 1.32 3.10
CA LEU A 94 -11.77 0.73 1.84
C LEU A 94 -10.72 -0.28 1.33
N LYS A 95 -11.18 -1.49 0.98
CA LYS A 95 -10.34 -2.48 0.29
C LYS A 95 -10.65 -2.47 -1.20
N VAL A 96 -9.63 -2.47 -2.05
CA VAL A 96 -9.81 -2.43 -3.51
C VAL A 96 -9.13 -3.62 -4.22
N PRO A 97 -9.68 -4.11 -5.33
CA PRO A 97 -8.96 -4.98 -6.26
C PRO A 97 -7.84 -4.20 -6.98
N VAL A 98 -6.88 -4.94 -7.53
CA VAL A 98 -5.69 -4.38 -8.20
C VAL A 98 -5.69 -4.70 -9.68
N ILE A 99 -5.41 -3.69 -10.49
CA ILE A 99 -5.02 -3.83 -11.89
C ILE A 99 -3.50 -3.66 -11.95
N MET A 100 -2.79 -4.74 -12.26
CA MET A 100 -1.33 -4.77 -12.24
C MET A 100 -0.76 -4.86 -13.65
N SER A 101 0.35 -4.17 -13.90
CA SER A 101 1.17 -4.38 -15.09
C SER A 101 2.63 -4.55 -14.69
N ALA A 102 3.25 -5.66 -15.09
CA ALA A 102 4.67 -5.90 -14.88
C ALA A 102 5.41 -5.73 -16.19
N SER A 103 6.40 -4.83 -16.24
CA SER A 103 7.03 -4.40 -17.47
C SER A 103 8.52 -4.10 -17.29
N PRO A 104 9.38 -4.49 -18.25
CA PRO A 104 10.75 -4.00 -18.32
C PRO A 104 10.88 -2.61 -18.96
N TYR A 105 9.77 -1.98 -19.35
CA TYR A 105 9.77 -0.80 -20.24
C TYR A 105 9.40 0.52 -19.57
N ASN A 106 8.98 0.51 -18.30
CA ASN A 106 8.31 1.65 -17.67
C ASN A 106 9.15 2.94 -17.68
N ASP A 107 10.48 2.84 -17.58
CA ASP A 107 11.40 3.97 -17.49
C ASP A 107 12.44 4.03 -18.63
N THR A 108 12.77 2.91 -19.28
CA THR A 108 13.81 2.82 -20.32
C THR A 108 13.32 3.26 -21.71
N VAL A 109 12.61 2.38 -22.42
CA VAL A 109 12.10 2.61 -23.78
C VAL A 109 10.71 3.25 -23.79
N GLY A 110 10.00 3.18 -22.66
CA GLY A 110 8.63 3.66 -22.52
C GLY A 110 7.60 2.63 -23.00
N ARG A 111 6.36 2.83 -22.57
CA ARG A 111 5.26 1.91 -22.82
C ARG A 111 4.64 2.15 -24.20
N ARG A 112 4.46 1.06 -24.94
CA ARG A 112 3.78 0.99 -26.25
C ARG A 112 4.39 1.91 -27.32
N PHE A 113 3.62 2.25 -28.35
CA PHE A 113 4.06 3.10 -29.47
C PHE A 113 4.24 4.56 -29.05
N GLU A 114 3.60 4.96 -27.97
CA GLU A 114 3.65 6.29 -27.38
C GLU A 114 4.98 6.56 -26.65
N SER A 115 5.75 5.51 -26.36
CA SER A 115 7.02 5.59 -25.61
C SER A 115 6.88 6.34 -24.29
N GLU A 116 5.69 6.24 -23.66
CA GLU A 116 5.41 6.95 -22.42
C GLU A 116 6.19 6.33 -21.27
N ARG A 117 6.93 7.17 -20.57
CA ARG A 117 7.69 6.77 -19.39
C ARG A 117 7.00 7.25 -18.13
N LYS A 118 7.18 6.49 -17.07
CA LYS A 118 6.84 6.96 -15.73
C LYS A 118 7.81 8.05 -15.28
N SER A 119 7.38 8.86 -14.32
CA SER A 119 8.22 9.85 -13.67
C SER A 119 7.91 9.93 -12.19
N TYR A 120 8.83 10.53 -11.44
CA TYR A 120 8.74 10.66 -9.99
C TYR A 120 8.84 12.12 -9.58
N ASP A 121 8.21 12.47 -8.47
CA ASP A 121 8.37 13.78 -7.84
C ASP A 121 9.70 13.86 -7.04
N ALA A 122 9.95 15.02 -6.43
CA ALA A 122 11.15 15.25 -5.65
C ALA A 122 11.25 14.38 -4.38
N GLN A 123 10.12 13.82 -3.93
CA GLN A 123 10.01 12.94 -2.77
C GLN A 123 10.14 11.46 -3.18
N GLY A 124 10.25 11.18 -4.47
CA GLY A 124 10.42 9.84 -5.03
C GLY A 124 9.11 9.09 -5.26
N ALA A 125 7.95 9.71 -5.05
CA ALA A 125 6.65 9.12 -5.33
C ALA A 125 6.29 9.22 -6.83
N PRO A 126 5.49 8.29 -7.39
CA PRO A 126 5.20 8.28 -8.82
C PRO A 126 4.31 9.46 -9.22
N ALA A 127 4.88 10.40 -9.99
CA ALA A 127 4.21 11.59 -10.49
C ALA A 127 3.41 11.31 -11.78
N LYS A 128 3.94 10.46 -12.67
CA LYS A 128 3.27 10.03 -13.90
C LYS A 128 3.30 8.50 -14.00
N PHE A 129 2.14 7.90 -14.20
CA PHE A 129 2.02 6.53 -14.70
C PHE A 129 1.94 6.56 -16.24
N PRO A 130 2.51 5.58 -16.95
CA PRO A 130 2.36 5.49 -18.40
C PRO A 130 0.92 5.11 -18.79
N LEU A 131 0.51 5.53 -19.98
CA LEU A 131 -0.81 5.27 -20.54
C LEU A 131 -1.93 5.90 -19.69
N PHE A 132 -3.16 5.40 -19.85
CA PHE A 132 -4.36 5.95 -19.21
C PHE A 132 -4.93 5.06 -18.10
N TYR A 133 -4.22 3.99 -17.71
CA TYR A 133 -4.82 2.98 -16.83
C TYR A 133 -5.19 3.54 -15.46
N ASP A 134 -4.30 4.34 -14.86
CA ASP A 134 -4.52 4.98 -13.57
C ASP A 134 -5.72 5.94 -13.60
N ASN A 135 -5.82 6.81 -14.60
CA ASN A 135 -6.90 7.78 -14.72
C ASN A 135 -8.27 7.14 -15.00
N TYR A 136 -8.28 5.92 -15.53
CA TYR A 136 -9.50 5.17 -15.80
C TYR A 136 -9.93 4.31 -14.60
N PHE A 137 -9.01 3.54 -14.02
CA PHE A 137 -9.32 2.53 -13.01
C PHE A 137 -9.42 3.10 -11.59
N VAL A 138 -8.61 4.10 -11.23
CA VAL A 138 -8.63 4.68 -9.88
C VAL A 138 -9.98 5.33 -9.54
N PRO A 139 -10.56 6.19 -10.40
CA PRO A 139 -11.91 6.70 -10.15
C PRO A 139 -12.98 5.62 -9.99
N ARG A 140 -12.74 4.42 -10.53
CA ARG A 140 -13.67 3.29 -10.53
C ARG A 140 -13.46 2.30 -9.39
N GLY A 141 -12.59 2.62 -8.44
CA GLY A 141 -12.42 1.84 -7.21
C GLY A 141 -11.41 0.69 -7.32
N TYR A 142 -10.42 0.82 -8.20
CA TYR A 142 -9.30 -0.11 -8.31
C TYR A 142 -8.00 0.61 -7.93
N ALA A 143 -7.04 -0.12 -7.39
CA ALA A 143 -5.66 0.33 -7.41
C ALA A 143 -5.01 -0.05 -8.74
N VAL A 144 -4.12 0.79 -9.25
CA VAL A 144 -3.23 0.47 -10.37
C VAL A 144 -1.82 0.30 -9.82
N VAL A 145 -1.17 -0.78 -10.24
CA VAL A 145 0.17 -1.16 -9.78
C VAL A 145 1.05 -1.43 -11.00
N ASP A 146 2.10 -0.64 -11.15
CA ASP A 146 3.15 -0.87 -12.14
C ASP A 146 4.38 -1.47 -11.47
N VAL A 147 4.84 -2.61 -11.98
CA VAL A 147 6.02 -3.33 -11.51
C VAL A 147 7.12 -3.17 -12.55
N ASP A 148 8.28 -2.67 -12.12
CA ASP A 148 9.50 -2.84 -12.89
C ASP A 148 10.04 -4.23 -12.59
N VAL A 149 10.15 -5.07 -13.61
CA VAL A 149 10.70 -6.42 -13.39
C VAL A 149 12.18 -6.34 -13.00
N THR A 150 12.70 -7.46 -12.51
CA THR A 150 14.10 -7.62 -12.09
C THR A 150 15.08 -7.03 -13.11
N GLY A 151 16.06 -6.27 -12.61
CA GLY A 151 17.10 -5.61 -13.40
C GLY A 151 16.64 -4.45 -14.29
N THR A 152 15.46 -3.88 -14.02
CA THR A 152 14.93 -2.72 -14.77
C THR A 152 14.45 -1.64 -13.81
N GLY A 153 14.41 -0.39 -14.29
CA GLY A 153 13.92 0.70 -13.48
C GLY A 153 14.70 0.89 -12.19
N ARG A 154 13.95 0.91 -11.09
CA ARG A 154 14.52 0.97 -9.73
C ARG A 154 14.65 -0.40 -9.07
N SER A 155 14.45 -1.49 -9.80
CA SER A 155 14.57 -2.86 -9.30
C SER A 155 16.02 -3.32 -9.26
N ASP A 156 16.34 -4.12 -8.25
CA ASP A 156 17.60 -4.85 -8.13
C ASP A 156 17.68 -6.00 -9.16
N GLY A 157 18.83 -6.66 -9.23
CA GLY A 157 19.04 -7.87 -10.01
C GLY A 157 19.35 -7.66 -11.48
N CYS A 158 19.19 -8.72 -12.27
CA CYS A 158 19.45 -8.76 -13.70
C CYS A 158 18.23 -9.28 -14.49
N LEU A 159 17.90 -8.59 -15.59
CA LEU A 159 16.80 -8.97 -16.47
C LEU A 159 17.09 -10.28 -17.19
N THR A 160 16.13 -11.22 -17.19
CA THR A 160 16.31 -12.55 -17.81
C THR A 160 15.53 -12.76 -19.12
N ILE A 161 14.89 -11.71 -19.65
CA ILE A 161 14.17 -11.73 -20.93
C ILE A 161 13.02 -12.76 -20.91
N GLY A 162 12.09 -12.59 -19.97
CA GLY A 162 10.91 -13.43 -19.78
C GLY A 162 11.22 -14.69 -18.96
N GLY A 163 12.39 -14.74 -18.34
CA GLY A 163 12.85 -15.85 -17.53
C GLY A 163 12.20 -15.90 -16.15
N ALA A 164 12.68 -16.84 -15.34
CA ALA A 164 12.08 -17.13 -14.04
C ALA A 164 12.16 -15.97 -13.04
N SER A 165 13.21 -15.14 -13.08
CA SER A 165 13.31 -13.96 -12.20
C SER A 165 12.25 -12.91 -12.55
N ASP A 166 12.04 -12.64 -13.84
CA ASP A 166 11.05 -11.67 -14.30
C ASP A 166 9.61 -12.11 -13.94
N VAL A 167 9.33 -13.41 -14.02
CA VAL A 167 8.05 -13.99 -13.54
C VAL A 167 7.95 -13.91 -12.02
N ALA A 168 9.05 -14.17 -11.30
CA ALA A 168 9.10 -14.08 -9.84
C ALA A 168 8.86 -12.66 -9.34
N ALA A 169 9.32 -11.62 -10.05
CA ALA A 169 9.04 -10.22 -9.74
C ALA A 169 7.53 -9.93 -9.67
N ALA A 170 6.82 -10.28 -10.74
CA ALA A 170 5.37 -10.10 -10.82
C ALA A 170 4.63 -10.96 -9.80
N LYS A 171 5.03 -12.23 -9.64
CA LYS A 171 4.42 -13.15 -8.67
C LYS A 171 4.62 -12.67 -7.22
N ALA A 172 5.82 -12.23 -6.86
CA ALA A 172 6.13 -11.71 -5.52
C ALA A 172 5.27 -10.48 -5.19
N THR A 173 5.02 -9.62 -6.17
CA THR A 173 4.10 -8.47 -6.00
C THR A 173 2.67 -8.92 -5.74
N ILE A 174 2.15 -9.92 -6.46
CA ILE A 174 0.82 -10.50 -6.18
C ILE A 174 0.79 -11.12 -4.78
N ASP A 175 1.84 -11.84 -4.39
CA ASP A 175 1.95 -12.42 -3.06
C ASP A 175 1.97 -11.35 -1.97
N TRP A 176 2.69 -10.24 -2.15
CA TRP A 176 2.67 -9.10 -1.23
C TRP A 176 1.28 -8.45 -1.15
N LEU A 177 0.63 -8.22 -2.29
CA LEU A 177 -0.74 -7.70 -2.36
C LEU A 177 -1.77 -8.63 -1.69
N GLY A 178 -1.45 -9.93 -1.58
CA GLY A 178 -2.21 -10.95 -0.85
C GLY A 178 -1.74 -11.19 0.59
N GLY A 179 -0.72 -10.47 1.07
CA GLY A 179 -0.20 -10.60 2.43
C GLY A 179 0.76 -11.78 2.68
N ARG A 180 1.35 -12.35 1.62
CA ARG A 180 2.26 -13.51 1.64
C ARG A 180 3.72 -13.20 1.32
N ALA A 181 4.04 -11.93 1.04
CA ALA A 181 5.41 -11.46 0.83
C ALA A 181 5.62 -10.10 1.52
N THR A 182 6.87 -9.65 1.55
CA THR A 182 7.31 -8.42 2.23
C THR A 182 7.63 -7.34 1.21
N ALA A 183 7.25 -6.11 1.51
CA ALA A 183 7.70 -4.92 0.80
C ALA A 183 8.29 -3.91 1.78
N TYR A 184 9.12 -3.01 1.26
CA TYR A 184 9.81 -1.99 2.03
C TYR A 184 9.53 -0.60 1.45
N ALA A 185 9.36 0.38 2.33
CA ALA A 185 9.38 1.79 1.97
C ALA A 185 10.83 2.29 1.77
N ALA A 186 10.98 3.53 1.29
CA ALA A 186 12.28 4.14 1.03
C ALA A 186 13.16 4.27 2.29
N ASP A 187 12.56 4.33 3.49
CA ASP A 187 13.27 4.34 4.77
C ASP A 187 13.65 2.94 5.28
N GLY A 188 13.32 1.89 4.52
CA GLY A 188 13.59 0.49 4.87
C GLY A 188 12.53 -0.15 5.77
N SER A 189 11.49 0.58 6.17
CA SER A 189 10.40 0.02 6.99
C SER A 189 9.54 -0.95 6.19
N GLU A 190 9.09 -2.03 6.83
CA GLU A 190 8.19 -3.01 6.21
C GLU A 190 6.78 -2.42 6.01
N VAL A 191 6.21 -2.64 4.82
CA VAL A 191 4.88 -2.18 4.44
C VAL A 191 3.99 -3.36 4.10
N LYS A 192 2.80 -3.40 4.70
CA LYS A 192 1.74 -4.36 4.36
C LYS A 192 0.73 -3.74 3.41
N ALA A 193 0.32 -4.47 2.37
CA ALA A 193 -0.76 -4.07 1.45
C ALA A 193 -2.15 -4.18 2.11
N SER A 194 -2.34 -3.59 3.29
CA SER A 194 -3.59 -3.74 4.05
C SER A 194 -4.80 -3.24 3.28
N TRP A 195 -4.65 -2.26 2.38
CA TRP A 195 -5.72 -1.73 1.52
C TRP A 195 -6.15 -2.65 0.37
N SER A 196 -5.38 -3.71 0.08
CA SER A 196 -5.68 -4.62 -1.03
C SER A 196 -6.73 -5.66 -0.62
N THR A 197 -7.58 -6.06 -1.57
CA THR A 197 -8.46 -7.24 -1.42
C THR A 197 -7.74 -8.56 -1.67
N GLY A 198 -6.48 -8.53 -2.12
CA GLY A 198 -5.73 -9.69 -2.60
C GLY A 198 -6.16 -10.20 -3.98
N LYS A 199 -7.17 -9.58 -4.61
CA LYS A 199 -7.61 -9.92 -5.97
C LYS A 199 -6.84 -9.06 -6.98
N VAL A 200 -6.04 -9.70 -7.82
CA VAL A 200 -5.17 -9.02 -8.80
C VAL A 200 -5.49 -9.50 -10.21
N GLY A 201 -5.79 -8.56 -11.10
CA GLY A 201 -5.84 -8.80 -12.54
C GLY A 201 -4.61 -8.19 -13.22
N MET A 202 -3.94 -8.96 -14.08
CA MET A 202 -2.81 -8.46 -14.86
C MET A 202 -3.26 -7.95 -16.23
N ILE A 203 -2.69 -6.82 -16.67
CA ILE A 203 -2.92 -6.23 -17.98
C ILE A 203 -1.59 -5.91 -18.67
N GLY A 204 -1.59 -5.91 -20.00
CA GLY A 204 -0.39 -5.69 -20.77
C GLY A 204 -0.55 -6.02 -22.25
N HIS A 205 0.42 -5.58 -23.04
CA HIS A 205 0.63 -5.98 -24.44
C HIS A 205 2.08 -6.47 -24.57
N SER A 206 2.41 -7.34 -25.52
CA SER A 206 3.80 -7.83 -25.69
C SER A 206 4.34 -8.48 -24.42
N TYR A 207 5.50 -8.05 -23.91
CA TYR A 207 6.19 -8.60 -22.75
C TYR A 207 5.31 -8.60 -21.50
N GLU A 208 4.55 -7.54 -21.26
CA GLU A 208 3.62 -7.46 -20.13
C GLU A 208 2.51 -8.53 -20.24
N GLY A 209 2.05 -8.80 -21.46
CA GLY A 209 1.09 -9.87 -21.75
C GLY A 209 1.70 -11.27 -21.60
N MET A 210 2.96 -11.44 -22.02
CA MET A 210 3.73 -12.67 -21.82
C MET A 210 3.89 -12.97 -20.32
N LEU A 211 4.30 -11.98 -19.53
CA LEU A 211 4.43 -12.12 -18.07
C LEU A 211 3.09 -12.44 -17.42
N ALA A 212 1.98 -11.83 -17.86
CA ALA A 212 0.66 -12.17 -17.37
C ALA A 212 0.32 -13.66 -17.59
N ASN A 213 0.63 -14.20 -18.77
CA ASN A 213 0.43 -15.62 -19.07
C ASN A 213 1.38 -16.52 -18.25
N ALA A 214 2.64 -16.15 -18.13
CA ALA A 214 3.63 -16.92 -17.36
C ALA A 214 3.25 -16.98 -15.87
N VAL A 215 2.85 -15.86 -15.28
CA VAL A 215 2.36 -15.78 -13.89
C VAL A 215 1.10 -16.62 -13.71
N ALA A 216 0.16 -16.59 -14.65
CA ALA A 216 -1.03 -17.44 -14.60
C ALA A 216 -0.68 -18.93 -14.54
N GLY A 217 0.35 -19.34 -15.29
CA GLY A 217 0.87 -20.72 -15.28
C GLY A 217 1.48 -21.18 -13.95
N THR A 218 1.81 -20.25 -13.04
CA THR A 218 2.35 -20.59 -11.71
C THR A 218 1.28 -21.04 -10.71
N GLY A 219 -0.01 -20.79 -10.98
CA GLY A 219 -1.09 -21.04 -10.03
C GLY A 219 -1.09 -20.10 -8.82
N VAL A 220 -0.48 -18.91 -8.94
CA VAL A 220 -0.40 -17.93 -7.83
C VAL A 220 -1.79 -17.58 -7.29
N GLU A 221 -1.93 -17.61 -5.96
CA GLU A 221 -3.18 -17.32 -5.28
C GLU A 221 -3.54 -15.82 -5.43
N GLY A 222 -4.81 -15.53 -5.71
CA GLY A 222 -5.31 -14.15 -5.86
C GLY A 222 -5.34 -13.64 -7.30
N TRP A 223 -4.76 -14.37 -8.25
CA TRP A 223 -4.80 -14.01 -9.69
C TRP A 223 -6.19 -14.19 -10.31
N ARG A 224 -6.59 -13.25 -11.17
CA ARG A 224 -7.84 -13.28 -11.94
C ARG A 224 -7.57 -12.92 -13.41
N PRO A 225 -8.02 -13.74 -14.39
CA PRO A 225 -7.98 -13.35 -15.79
C PRO A 225 -8.98 -12.21 -16.06
N SER A 226 -8.63 -11.29 -16.95
CA SER A 226 -9.45 -10.11 -17.30
C SER A 226 -10.80 -10.45 -17.97
N SER A 227 -11.05 -11.72 -18.32
CA SER A 227 -12.20 -12.16 -19.11
C SER A 227 -13.21 -13.06 -18.39
N ARG A 228 -13.10 -13.29 -17.07
CA ARG A 228 -14.10 -14.11 -16.34
C ARG A 228 -15.12 -13.24 -15.62
N SER A 229 -16.25 -12.96 -16.28
CA SER A 229 -17.48 -12.58 -15.58
C SER A 229 -17.93 -13.73 -14.67
N PRO A 230 -18.41 -13.47 -13.44
CA PRO A 230 -19.02 -14.50 -12.62
C PRO A 230 -20.36 -14.91 -13.27
N GLY A 231 -20.54 -16.22 -13.45
CA GLY A 231 -21.85 -16.82 -13.64
C GLY A 231 -22.56 -17.00 -12.30
#